data_AF-A0A2V5LKC2-F1
#
_entry.id   AF-A0A2V5LKC2-F1
#
_cell.length_a   1.000
_cell.length_b   1.000
_cell.length_c   1.000
_cell.angle_alpha   90.00
_cell.angle_beta   90.00
_cell.angle_gamma   90.00
#
_symmetry.space_group_name_H-M   'P 1'
#
loop_
_entity.id
_entity.type
_entity.pdbx_description
1 polymer ?
#
loop_
_entity_poly.entity_id
_entity_poly.type
_entity_poly.pdbx_seq_one_letter_code
_entity_poly.pdbx_strand_id
1 'polypeptide(L)'
;MSSTGEDSSILNEEIFKEPLLLLSSQVRTRLKKRADLLAIDRDGNGVVIELKRHHGSMGVDTQALQYLSDFSSHRGMGFLSRFKKGDEKSVEEVRGFLGDAVAIDDINKATRVILVARSFDETLYSMGEWLCSMGVAYRCIAYTPFNVGRKTFSAFRSPSTACRG
;
A
#
# COMPACT_ATOMS: atom_id res chain seq x y z
N MET A 1 10.77 -20.94 28.03
CA MET A 1 9.89 -21.41 26.95
C MET A 1 9.79 -20.28 25.94
N SER A 2 10.34 -20.51 24.75
CA SER A 2 10.48 -19.53 23.68
C SER A 2 9.11 -19.16 23.12
N SER A 3 8.70 -17.90 23.21
CA SER A 3 7.53 -17.39 22.52
C SER A 3 7.91 -17.13 21.06
N THR A 4 7.45 -18.02 20.19
CA THR A 4 7.32 -17.79 18.75
C THR A 4 6.44 -16.57 18.48
N GLY A 5 6.96 -15.66 17.67
CA GLY A 5 6.24 -14.54 17.11
C GLY A 5 7.04 -14.06 15.90
N GLU A 6 6.91 -14.77 14.78
CA GLU A 6 7.38 -14.24 13.50
C GLU A 6 6.61 -12.94 13.25
N ASP A 7 7.35 -11.83 13.07
CA ASP A 7 6.82 -10.52 12.68
C ASP A 7 5.85 -10.71 11.51
N SER A 8 4.55 -10.53 11.75
CA SER A 8 3.56 -10.68 10.69
C SER A 8 3.78 -9.56 9.67
N SER A 9 4.19 -9.94 8.47
CA SER A 9 4.29 -9.09 7.29
C SER A 9 2.94 -8.53 6.83
N ILE A 10 1.83 -8.99 7.41
CA ILE A 10 0.50 -8.46 7.14
C ILE A 10 0.34 -7.11 7.84
N LEU A 11 0.00 -6.09 7.06
CA LEU A 11 -0.30 -4.76 7.59
C LEU A 11 -1.62 -4.79 8.35
N ASN A 12 -1.70 -4.01 9.43
CA ASN A 12 -2.86 -4.01 10.33
C ASN A 12 -4.15 -3.66 9.58
N GLU A 13 -5.04 -4.63 9.45
CA GLU A 13 -6.34 -4.51 8.79
C GLU A 13 -7.23 -3.44 9.44
N GLU A 14 -7.06 -3.13 10.72
CA GLU A 14 -7.79 -2.05 11.38
C GLU A 14 -7.46 -0.68 10.80
N ILE A 15 -6.24 -0.49 10.29
CA ILE A 15 -5.77 0.76 9.67
C ILE A 15 -6.24 0.80 8.22
N PHE A 16 -5.93 -0.24 7.44
CA PHE A 16 -6.15 -0.25 5.99
C PHE A 16 -7.56 -0.65 5.57
N LYS A 17 -8.35 -1.20 6.52
CA LYS A 17 -9.68 -1.78 6.32
C LYS A 17 -9.68 -2.89 5.27
N GLU A 18 -8.51 -3.49 5.04
CA GLU A 18 -8.29 -4.56 4.09
C GLU A 18 -6.98 -5.29 4.42
N PRO A 19 -6.91 -6.60 4.11
CA PRO A 19 -5.67 -7.36 4.19
C PRO A 19 -4.66 -6.85 3.15
N LEU A 20 -3.46 -6.52 3.60
CA LEU A 20 -2.32 -6.17 2.76
C LEU A 20 -1.08 -6.91 3.26
N LEU A 21 -0.33 -7.55 2.36
CA LEU A 21 0.95 -8.15 2.68
C LEU A 21 2.08 -7.18 2.33
N LEU A 22 2.87 -6.78 3.32
CA LEU A 22 4.04 -5.95 3.13
C LEU A 22 5.12 -6.72 2.36
N LEU A 23 5.58 -6.14 1.26
CA LEU A 23 6.76 -6.62 0.55
C LEU A 23 8.02 -5.93 1.07
N SER A 24 7.99 -4.60 1.16
CA SER A 24 9.15 -3.81 1.58
C SER A 24 8.76 -2.42 2.04
N SER A 25 9.59 -1.88 2.94
CA SER A 25 9.54 -0.50 3.42
C SER A 25 10.68 0.33 2.81
N GLN A 26 10.48 1.64 2.63
CA GLN A 26 11.50 2.57 2.15
C GLN A 26 12.07 2.19 0.77
N VAL A 27 11.17 1.77 -0.12
CA VAL A 27 11.48 1.17 -1.43
C VAL A 27 12.08 2.21 -2.36
N ARG A 28 13.34 1.99 -2.74
CA ARG A 28 14.05 2.86 -3.68
C ARG A 28 13.55 2.65 -5.10
N THR A 29 13.13 3.74 -5.72
CA THR A 29 12.85 3.83 -7.16
C THR A 29 14.14 3.92 -7.97
N ARG A 30 14.05 3.73 -9.29
CA ARG A 30 15.16 3.94 -10.24
C ARG A 30 15.74 5.36 -10.17
N LEU A 31 14.90 6.36 -9.88
CA LEU A 31 15.30 7.77 -9.73
C LEU A 31 15.75 8.12 -8.30
N LYS A 32 16.07 7.12 -7.47
CA LYS A 32 16.55 7.27 -6.08
C LYS A 32 15.58 7.95 -5.11
N LYS A 33 14.32 8.17 -5.50
CA LYS A 33 13.21 8.49 -4.57
C LYS A 33 12.82 7.25 -3.76
N ARG A 34 12.11 7.44 -2.65
CA ARG A 34 11.71 6.36 -1.74
C ARG A 34 10.20 6.39 -1.51
N ALA A 35 9.54 5.29 -1.84
CA ALA A 35 8.17 5.03 -1.40
C ALA A 35 8.20 4.55 0.05
N ASP A 36 7.25 4.99 0.88
CA ASP A 36 7.21 4.60 2.28
C ASP A 36 7.00 3.09 2.44
N LEU A 37 5.95 2.53 1.83
CA LEU A 37 5.67 1.11 1.85
C LEU A 37 5.20 0.62 0.46
N LEU A 38 5.56 -0.62 0.15
CA LEU A 38 5.02 -1.38 -0.97
C LEU A 38 4.45 -2.69 -0.44
N ALA A 39 3.19 -2.93 -0.75
CA ALA A 39 2.46 -4.13 -0.35
C ALA A 39 1.81 -4.82 -1.56
N ILE A 40 1.17 -5.96 -1.33
CA ILE A 40 0.22 -6.57 -2.25
C ILE A 40 -1.13 -6.76 -1.56
N ASP A 41 -2.22 -6.65 -2.32
CA ASP A 41 -3.55 -7.03 -1.88
C ASP A 41 -3.89 -8.49 -2.25
N ARG A 42 -5.09 -8.93 -1.87
CA ARG A 42 -5.56 -10.31 -2.13
C ARG A 42 -5.76 -10.63 -3.61
N ASP A 43 -5.91 -9.61 -4.45
CA ASP A 43 -6.08 -9.76 -5.89
C ASP A 43 -4.73 -9.76 -6.63
N GLY A 44 -3.61 -9.67 -5.89
CA GLY A 44 -2.26 -9.67 -6.42
C GLY A 44 -1.79 -8.31 -6.93
N ASN A 45 -2.53 -7.22 -6.68
CA ASN A 45 -2.15 -5.90 -7.12
C ASN A 45 -1.02 -5.33 -6.26
N GLY A 46 -0.05 -4.66 -6.88
CA GLY A 46 0.94 -3.90 -6.14
C GLY A 46 0.33 -2.63 -5.55
N VAL A 47 0.50 -2.43 -4.25
CA VAL A 47 -0.09 -1.31 -3.50
C VAL A 47 1.01 -0.40 -2.99
N VAL A 48 1.10 0.79 -3.56
CA VAL A 48 1.96 1.87 -3.06
C VAL A 48 1.23 2.57 -1.92
N ILE A 49 1.85 2.61 -0.73
CA ILE A 49 1.28 3.27 0.44
C ILE A 49 2.22 4.40 0.86
N GLU A 50 1.69 5.62 0.88
CA GLU A 50 2.44 6.83 1.27
C GLU A 50 1.87 7.40 2.57
N LEU A 51 2.73 7.69 3.54
CA LEU A 51 2.35 8.11 4.88
C LEU A 51 2.68 9.59 5.09
N LYS A 52 1.72 10.37 5.59
CA LYS A 52 1.90 11.79 5.93
C LYS A 52 1.54 12.04 7.38
N ARG A 53 2.46 12.70 8.11
CA ARG A 53 2.30 13.04 9.54
C ARG A 53 1.22 14.09 9.81
N HIS A 54 0.91 14.91 8.81
CA HIS A 54 0.03 16.07 8.95
C HIS A 54 -1.01 16.06 7.84
N HIS A 55 -1.06 17.11 7.02
CA HIS A 55 -2.01 17.24 5.94
C HIS A 55 -1.42 16.67 4.64
N GLY A 56 -2.24 15.97 3.87
CA GLY A 56 -1.93 15.61 2.49
C GLY A 56 -2.29 16.79 1.57
N SER A 57 -1.29 17.32 0.86
CA SER A 57 -1.42 18.34 -0.18
C SER A 57 -1.13 17.79 -1.57
N MET A 58 -1.48 18.58 -2.58
CA MET A 58 -0.94 18.50 -3.93
C MET A 58 0.59 18.28 -3.94
N GLY A 59 1.03 17.21 -4.58
CA GLY A 59 2.43 16.74 -4.63
C GLY A 59 2.63 15.36 -4.00
N VAL A 60 1.78 14.95 -3.07
CA VAL A 60 1.79 13.60 -2.47
C VAL A 60 1.30 12.55 -3.47
N ASP A 61 0.22 12.88 -4.16
CA ASP A 61 -0.26 12.15 -5.33
C ASP A 61 0.81 12.00 -6.41
N THR A 62 1.55 13.07 -6.70
CA THR A 62 2.58 13.03 -7.74
C THR A 62 3.72 12.10 -7.34
N GLN A 63 4.07 12.03 -6.05
CA GLN A 63 5.05 11.06 -5.53
C GLN A 63 4.51 9.63 -5.68
N ALA A 64 3.31 9.37 -5.19
CA ALA A 64 2.69 8.05 -5.27
C ALA A 64 2.57 7.55 -6.72
N LEU A 65 2.13 8.41 -7.65
CA LEU A 65 2.03 8.09 -9.08
C LEU A 65 3.39 7.84 -9.73
N GLN A 66 4.43 8.59 -9.35
CA GLN A 66 5.79 8.31 -9.83
C GLN A 66 6.29 6.94 -9.38
N TYR A 67 5.97 6.54 -8.13
CA TYR A 67 6.35 5.23 -7.60
C TYR A 67 5.56 4.13 -8.30
N LEU A 68 4.25 4.35 -8.46
CA LEU A 68 3.36 3.47 -9.18
C LEU A 68 3.88 3.17 -10.59
N SER A 69 4.31 4.22 -11.31
CA SER A 69 4.86 4.12 -12.66
C SER A 69 6.18 3.33 -12.73
N ASP A 70 7.06 3.47 -11.73
CA ASP A 70 8.30 2.69 -11.68
C ASP A 70 8.00 1.22 -11.38
N PHE A 71 7.13 0.97 -10.41
CA PHE A 71 6.85 -0.38 -9.91
C PHE A 71 5.95 -1.19 -10.86
N SER A 72 5.07 -0.54 -11.63
CA SER A 72 4.20 -1.19 -12.63
C SER A 72 4.96 -1.89 -13.76
N SER A 73 6.26 -1.60 -13.93
CA SER A 73 7.12 -2.25 -14.91
C SER A 73 7.57 -3.66 -14.52
N HIS A 74 7.35 -4.07 -13.27
CA HIS A 74 7.73 -5.39 -12.76
C HIS A 74 6.47 -6.23 -12.51
N ARG A 75 6.48 -7.51 -12.88
CA ARG A 75 5.35 -8.44 -12.68
C ARG A 75 5.81 -9.80 -12.23
N GLY A 76 4.90 -10.55 -11.63
CA GLY A 76 5.13 -11.92 -11.17
C GLY A 76 6.42 -12.13 -10.39
N MET A 77 7.19 -13.14 -10.75
CA MET A 77 8.48 -13.41 -10.11
C MET A 77 9.46 -12.23 -10.20
N GLY A 78 9.42 -11.44 -11.28
CA GLY A 78 10.26 -10.24 -11.40
C GLY A 78 9.91 -9.17 -10.36
N PHE A 79 8.63 -9.03 -10.03
CA PHE A 79 8.14 -8.15 -8.97
C PHE A 79 8.63 -8.63 -7.59
N LEU A 80 8.48 -9.92 -7.30
CA LEU A 80 8.92 -10.50 -6.03
C LEU A 80 10.44 -10.46 -5.86
N SER A 81 11.22 -10.79 -6.87
CA SER A 81 12.68 -10.66 -6.84
C SER A 81 13.13 -9.24 -6.57
N ARG A 82 12.41 -8.25 -7.12
CA ARG A 82 12.74 -6.84 -6.94
C ARG A 82 12.40 -6.30 -5.56
N PHE A 83 11.29 -6.75 -4.97
CA PHE A 83 10.68 -6.11 -3.80
C PHE A 83 10.53 -6.99 -2.56
N LYS A 84 10.72 -8.31 -2.66
CA LYS A 84 10.65 -9.27 -1.55
C LYS A 84 11.63 -10.44 -1.74
N LYS A 85 12.87 -10.15 -2.14
CA LYS A 85 13.99 -11.11 -2.38
C LYS A 85 13.79 -12.16 -3.49
N GLY A 86 12.59 -12.69 -3.69
CA GLY A 86 12.27 -13.70 -4.70
C GLY A 86 12.79 -15.11 -4.38
N ASP A 87 13.15 -15.39 -3.13
CA ASP A 87 13.50 -16.73 -2.68
C ASP A 87 12.25 -17.58 -2.40
N GLU A 88 12.43 -18.90 -2.27
CA GLU A 88 11.34 -19.87 -2.08
C GLU A 88 10.45 -19.51 -0.88
N LYS A 89 11.06 -19.11 0.24
CA LYS A 89 10.33 -18.65 1.44
C LYS A 89 9.43 -17.46 1.15
N SER A 90 9.94 -16.46 0.42
CA SER A 90 9.16 -15.26 0.09
C SER A 90 8.03 -15.56 -0.89
N VAL A 91 8.23 -16.49 -1.83
CA VAL A 91 7.19 -16.95 -2.75
C VAL A 91 6.11 -17.71 -2.01
N GLU A 92 6.47 -18.61 -1.09
CA GLU A 92 5.52 -19.37 -0.28
C GLU A 92 4.66 -18.45 0.61
N GLU A 93 5.28 -17.46 1.24
CA GLU A 93 4.58 -16.45 2.05
C GLU A 93 3.55 -15.67 1.21
N VAL A 94 3.94 -15.24 0.00
CA VAL A 94 3.05 -14.54 -0.93
C VAL A 94 1.91 -15.45 -1.39
N ARG A 95 2.19 -16.72 -1.72
CA ARG A 95 1.14 -17.71 -2.07
C ARG A 95 0.16 -17.92 -0.93
N GLY A 96 0.66 -18.05 0.30
CA GLY A 96 -0.19 -18.20 1.49
C GLY A 96 -1.12 -17.01 1.70
N PHE A 97 -0.66 -15.80 1.37
CA PHE A 97 -1.49 -14.61 1.42
C PHE A 97 -2.50 -14.51 0.27
N LEU A 98 -2.11 -14.83 -0.96
CA LEU A 98 -2.98 -14.74 -2.14
C LEU A 98 -4.02 -15.87 -2.19
N GLY A 99 -3.69 -17.04 -1.66
CA GLY A 99 -4.47 -18.26 -1.85
C GLY A 99 -4.39 -18.77 -3.29
N ASP A 100 -5.27 -19.72 -3.64
CA ASP A 100 -5.21 -20.42 -4.93
C ASP A 100 -5.81 -19.62 -6.11
N ALA A 101 -6.44 -18.47 -5.83
CA ALA A 101 -7.17 -17.69 -6.83
C ALA A 101 -6.24 -16.84 -7.73
N VAL A 102 -5.03 -16.52 -7.27
CA VAL A 102 -4.10 -15.64 -7.98
C VAL A 102 -2.78 -16.36 -8.20
N ALA A 103 -2.42 -16.58 -9.47
CA ALA A 103 -1.13 -17.15 -9.81
C ALA A 103 -0.01 -16.13 -9.55
N ILE A 104 1.19 -16.62 -9.20
CA ILE A 104 2.35 -15.74 -9.01
C ILE A 104 2.61 -14.90 -10.27
N ASP A 105 2.47 -15.45 -11.47
CA ASP A 105 2.70 -14.71 -12.72
C ASP A 105 1.67 -13.59 -12.98
N ASP A 106 0.55 -13.61 -12.27
CA ASP A 106 -0.50 -12.60 -12.35
C ASP A 106 -0.27 -11.43 -11.38
N ILE A 107 0.73 -11.51 -10.50
CA ILE A 107 1.06 -10.43 -9.57
C ILE A 107 1.44 -9.16 -10.31
N ASN A 108 0.88 -8.04 -9.81
CA ASN A 108 1.11 -6.67 -10.25
C ASN A 108 0.66 -6.41 -11.69
N LYS A 109 -0.39 -7.11 -12.16
CA LYS A 109 -1.07 -6.77 -13.42
C LYS A 109 -1.81 -5.44 -13.35
N ALA A 110 -2.41 -5.13 -12.20
CA ALA A 110 -2.88 -3.81 -11.84
C ALA A 110 -2.17 -3.29 -10.58
N THR A 111 -2.25 -1.98 -10.37
CA THR A 111 -1.56 -1.28 -9.28
C THR A 111 -2.51 -0.32 -8.58
N ARG A 112 -2.22 -0.05 -7.31
CA ARG A 112 -3.09 0.74 -6.43
C ARG A 112 -2.27 1.75 -5.62
N VAL A 113 -2.90 2.86 -5.28
CA VAL A 113 -2.36 3.87 -4.36
C VAL A 113 -3.23 3.95 -3.10
N ILE A 114 -2.59 3.92 -1.94
CA ILE A 114 -3.21 4.28 -0.66
C ILE A 114 -2.44 5.45 -0.05
N LEU A 115 -3.11 6.57 0.17
CA LEU A 115 -2.56 7.68 0.95
C LEU A 115 -3.08 7.63 2.38
N VAL A 116 -2.18 7.81 3.35
CA VAL A 116 -2.54 7.90 4.77
C VAL A 116 -2.11 9.25 5.33
N ALA A 117 -3.04 10.07 5.83
CA ALA A 117 -2.76 11.42 6.35
C ALA A 117 -3.76 11.81 7.45
N ARG A 118 -3.60 12.97 8.10
CA ARG A 118 -4.61 13.48 9.06
C ARG A 118 -5.85 14.05 8.38
N SER A 119 -5.64 14.63 7.21
CA SER A 119 -6.67 15.21 6.33
C SER A 119 -6.14 15.30 4.90
N PHE A 120 -7.04 15.41 3.95
CA PHE A 120 -6.76 15.63 2.53
C PHE A 120 -7.54 16.86 2.07
N ASP A 121 -6.98 17.59 1.12
CA ASP A 121 -7.71 18.64 0.42
C ASP A 121 -8.72 18.06 -0.58
N GLU A 122 -9.70 18.86 -0.99
CA GLU A 122 -10.72 18.44 -1.96
C GLU A 122 -10.13 18.11 -3.33
N THR A 123 -9.00 18.73 -3.68
CA THR A 123 -8.31 18.48 -4.94
C THR A 123 -7.77 17.06 -5.04
N LEU A 124 -7.24 16.51 -3.94
CA LEU A 124 -6.79 15.11 -3.87
C LEU A 124 -7.96 14.13 -3.99
N TYR A 125 -9.14 14.45 -3.44
CA TYR A 125 -10.33 13.62 -3.62
C TYR A 125 -10.81 13.64 -5.07
N SER A 126 -10.92 14.81 -5.69
CA SER A 126 -11.32 14.96 -7.09
C SER A 126 -10.36 14.21 -8.03
N MET A 127 -9.05 14.35 -7.80
CA MET A 127 -8.04 13.62 -8.56
C MET A 127 -8.12 12.11 -8.32
N GLY A 128 -8.40 11.67 -7.09
CA GLY A 128 -8.62 10.26 -6.76
C GLY A 128 -9.80 9.67 -7.54
N GLU A 129 -10.95 10.35 -7.56
CA GLU A 129 -12.11 9.96 -8.36
C GLU A 129 -11.77 9.87 -9.86
N TRP A 130 -11.01 10.84 -10.36
CA TRP A 130 -10.58 10.83 -11.76
C TRP A 130 -9.65 9.66 -12.08
N LEU A 131 -8.65 9.39 -11.23
CA LEU A 131 -7.75 8.23 -11.38
C LEU A 131 -8.53 6.91 -11.35
N CYS A 132 -9.50 6.80 -10.44
CA CYS A 132 -10.43 5.68 -10.37
C CYS A 132 -11.19 5.49 -11.68
N SER A 133 -11.71 6.56 -12.28
CA SER A 133 -12.40 6.51 -13.58
C SER A 133 -11.50 6.04 -14.73
N MET A 134 -10.18 6.18 -14.57
CA MET A 134 -9.16 5.74 -15.53
C MET A 134 -8.59 4.34 -15.20
N GLY A 135 -9.15 3.64 -14.21
CA GLY A 135 -8.73 2.30 -13.82
C GLY A 135 -7.51 2.25 -12.88
N VAL A 136 -7.09 3.38 -12.33
CA VAL A 136 -6.03 3.42 -11.30
C VAL A 136 -6.69 3.47 -9.93
N ALA A 137 -6.64 2.36 -9.19
CA ALA A 137 -7.28 2.31 -7.89
C ALA A 137 -6.60 3.26 -6.90
N TYR A 138 -7.39 4.12 -6.27
CA TYR A 138 -6.92 5.16 -5.39
C TYR A 138 -7.76 5.21 -4.12
N ARG A 139 -7.10 5.31 -2.97
CA ARG A 139 -7.75 5.38 -1.67
C ARG A 139 -7.06 6.36 -0.74
N CYS A 140 -7.86 7.15 -0.05
CA CYS A 140 -7.41 7.98 1.06
C CYS A 140 -7.82 7.33 2.39
N ILE A 141 -6.93 7.38 3.39
CA ILE A 141 -7.23 6.96 4.77
C ILE A 141 -6.81 8.12 5.68
N ALA A 142 -7.81 8.76 6.29
CA ALA A 142 -7.57 9.84 7.23
C ALA A 142 -7.44 9.30 8.65
N TYR A 143 -6.52 9.81 9.46
CA TYR A 143 -6.42 9.47 10.87
C TYR A 143 -6.50 10.69 11.79
N THR A 144 -7.14 10.52 12.94
CA THR A 144 -7.24 11.58 13.96
C THR A 144 -6.54 11.11 15.23
N PRO A 145 -5.41 11.75 15.62
CA PRO A 145 -4.77 11.43 16.88
C PRO A 145 -5.60 11.96 18.05
N PHE A 146 -5.72 11.18 19.12
CA PHE A 146 -6.36 11.56 20.36
C PHE A 146 -5.56 11.02 21.56
N ASN A 147 -5.64 11.70 22.70
CA ASN A 147 -4.89 11.32 23.89
C ASN A 147 -5.80 10.68 24.94
N VAL A 148 -5.35 9.58 25.54
CA VAL A 148 -5.95 9.00 26.74
C VAL A 148 -4.86 8.93 27.81
N GLY A 149 -4.94 9.84 28.78
CA GLY A 149 -3.87 10.07 29.75
C GLY A 149 -2.58 10.53 29.06
N ARG A 150 -1.48 9.80 29.23
CA ARG A 150 -0.17 10.08 28.60
C ARG A 150 0.08 9.33 27.28
N LYS A 151 -0.90 8.55 26.81
CA LYS A 151 -0.78 7.75 25.58
C LYS A 151 -1.54 8.43 24.46
N THR A 152 -0.94 8.46 23.27
CA THR A 152 -1.57 8.92 22.03
C THR A 152 -2.08 7.71 21.24
N PHE A 153 -3.31 7.81 20.77
CA PHE A 153 -4.02 6.82 19.95
C PHE A 153 -4.43 7.47 18.62
N SER A 154 -4.73 6.67 17.60
CA SER A 154 -5.17 7.16 16.28
C SER A 154 -6.45 6.45 15.87
N ALA A 155 -7.49 7.22 15.53
CA ALA A 155 -8.71 6.71 14.92
C ALA A 155 -8.63 6.89 13.39
N PHE A 156 -8.82 5.81 12.63
CA PHE A 156 -8.71 5.80 11.16
C PHE A 156 -10.10 5.78 10.50
N ARG A 157 -10.27 6.58 9.44
CA ARG A 157 -11.48 6.66 8.62
C ARG A 157 -11.11 6.66 7.13
N SER A 158 -11.92 6.02 6.31
CA SER A 158 -11.81 6.12 4.85
C SER A 158 -12.81 7.17 4.35
N PRO A 159 -12.37 8.30 3.77
CA PRO A 159 -13.26 9.23 3.07
C PRO A 159 -13.90 8.56 1.84
N SER A 160 -14.90 9.22 1.25
CA SER A 160 -15.74 8.70 0.15
C SER A 160 -14.97 8.20 -1.08
N THR A 161 -13.75 8.68 -1.31
CA THR A 161 -12.85 8.25 -2.41
C THR A 161 -12.23 6.88 -2.08
N ALA A 162 -12.92 5.82 -2.49
CA ALA A 162 -12.40 4.46 -2.42
C ALA A 162 -12.94 3.66 -3.61
N CYS A 163 -12.19 3.61 -4.71
CA CYS A 163 -12.40 2.59 -5.73
C CYS A 163 -11.41 1.44 -5.52
N ARG A 164 -11.86 0.22 -5.80
CA ARG A 164 -11.01 -0.94 -6.07
C ARG A 164 -11.21 -1.23 -7.55
N GLY A 165 -10.15 -1.02 -8.33
CA GLY A 165 -10.14 -1.39 -9.74
C GLY A 165 -10.23 -2.90 -9.91
#